data_AF-A0A1B1ZX37-F1
#
_entry.id   AF-A0A1B1ZX37-F1
#
_cell.length_a   1.000
_cell.length_b   1.000
_cell.length_c   1.000
_cell.angle_alpha   90.00
_cell.angle_beta   90.00
_cell.angle_gamma   90.00
#
_symmetry.space_group_name_H-M   'P 1'
#
loop_
_entity.id
_entity.type
_entity.pdbx_description
1 polymer ?
#
loop_
_entity_poly.entity_id
_entity_poly.type
_entity_poly.pdbx_seq_one_letter_code
_entity_poly.pdbx_strand_id
1 'polypeptide(L)'
;MSGTGKSTVIDALARRGLDAVDTDHGGYIEHAALDGHGDPEPIWREDRIRALLDQARRGPLFLSGCVVDQRRFSPRFNEVVLLSAPLETVRYRVRARTTNPFGRTEPDRARIAADLRDVEPVLRAGATVEIDTRRPVHDVVVRVLALAGQ
;
A
#
# COMPACT_ATOMS: atom_id res chain seq x y z
N MET A 1 -4.45 4.23 0.20
CA MET A 1 -5.81 3.69 -0.06
C MET A 1 -6.18 2.62 0.96
N SER A 2 -7.15 2.90 1.83
CA SER A 2 -7.69 1.93 2.80
C SER A 2 -8.67 0.96 2.13
N GLY A 3 -8.75 -0.28 2.60
CA GLY A 3 -9.75 -1.27 2.15
C GLY A 3 -9.52 -1.91 0.76
N THR A 4 -8.43 -1.58 0.07
CA THR A 4 -8.06 -2.20 -1.21
C THR A 4 -7.35 -3.55 -1.09
N GLY A 5 -7.06 -4.01 0.13
CA GLY A 5 -6.49 -5.36 0.37
C GLY A 5 -4.98 -5.44 0.55
N LYS A 6 -4.27 -4.30 0.67
CA LYS A 6 -2.81 -4.24 0.90
C LYS A 6 -2.32 -5.16 2.02
N SER A 7 -2.86 -4.99 3.24
CA SER A 7 -2.49 -5.81 4.40
C SER A 7 -2.81 -7.29 4.18
N THR A 8 -3.94 -7.61 3.54
CA THR A 8 -4.31 -8.99 3.22
C THR A 8 -3.31 -9.66 2.27
N VAL A 9 -2.84 -8.94 1.24
CA VAL A 9 -1.85 -9.44 0.29
C VAL A 9 -0.48 -9.58 0.93
N ILE A 10 0.00 -8.54 1.64
CA ILE A 10 1.33 -8.58 2.26
C ILE A 10 1.42 -9.65 3.35
N ASP A 11 0.38 -9.83 4.16
CA ASP A 11 0.32 -10.90 5.16
C ASP A 11 0.30 -12.29 4.51
N ALA A 12 -0.36 -12.43 3.35
CA ALA A 12 -0.40 -13.69 2.61
C ALA A 12 0.97 -14.05 2.01
N LEU A 13 1.76 -13.05 1.62
CA LEU A 13 3.15 -13.24 1.18
C LEU A 13 4.05 -13.59 2.37
N ALA A 14 3.92 -12.87 3.49
CA ALA A 14 4.65 -13.16 4.72
C ALA A 14 4.39 -14.59 5.24
N ARG A 15 3.12 -15.05 5.23
CA ARG A 15 2.76 -16.43 5.62
C ARG A 15 3.38 -17.51 4.72
N ARG A 16 3.83 -17.17 3.52
CA ARG A 16 4.56 -18.07 2.61
C ARG A 16 6.07 -18.07 2.88
N GLY A 17 6.54 -17.35 3.89
CA GLY A 17 7.96 -17.22 4.22
C GLY A 17 8.73 -16.26 3.30
N LEU A 18 8.02 -15.45 2.52
CA LEU A 18 8.62 -14.44 1.65
C LEU A 18 8.95 -13.18 2.43
N ASP A 19 9.93 -12.44 1.91
CA ASP A 19 10.36 -11.17 2.47
C ASP A 19 9.31 -10.10 2.19
N ALA A 20 8.42 -9.88 3.15
CA ALA A 20 7.24 -9.05 3.01
C ALA A 20 7.15 -8.06 4.17
N VAL A 21 7.18 -6.77 3.86
CA VAL A 21 7.20 -5.68 4.85
C VAL A 21 6.02 -4.75 4.63
N ASP A 22 5.21 -4.57 5.68
CA ASP A 22 4.20 -3.50 5.75
C ASP A 22 4.81 -2.27 6.44
N THR A 23 4.99 -1.19 5.69
CA THR A 23 5.61 0.06 6.17
C THR A 23 4.69 0.89 7.05
N ASP A 24 3.39 0.55 7.12
CA ASP A 24 2.46 1.13 8.10
C ASP A 24 2.86 0.72 9.55
N HIS A 25 3.74 -0.28 9.70
CA HIS A 25 4.28 -0.77 10.97
C HIS A 25 5.81 -0.64 11.02
N GLY A 26 6.46 -0.99 12.14
CA GLY A 26 7.92 -1.05 12.21
C GLY A 26 8.66 0.29 12.24
N GLY A 27 7.93 1.41 12.32
CA GLY A 27 8.50 2.76 12.42
C GLY A 27 9.17 3.22 11.13
N TYR A 28 8.64 2.83 9.97
CA TYR A 28 9.06 3.36 8.66
C TYR A 28 8.39 4.68 8.32
N ILE A 29 7.39 5.13 9.10
CA ILE A 29 6.65 6.37 8.86
C ILE A 29 7.06 7.43 9.89
N GLU A 30 7.23 8.65 9.40
CA GLU A 30 7.25 9.87 10.20
C GLU A 30 6.21 10.86 9.67
N HIS A 31 5.88 11.90 10.44
CA HIS A 31 4.93 12.93 10.02
C HIS A 31 5.69 14.24 9.75
N ALA A 32 5.61 14.74 8.52
CA ALA A 32 6.31 15.95 8.12
C ALA A 32 5.46 16.78 7.15
N ALA A 33 5.63 18.10 7.18
CA ALA A 33 5.09 18.98 6.15
C ALA A 33 6.04 18.97 4.95
N LEU A 34 5.55 18.55 3.78
CA LEU A 34 6.39 18.35 2.58
C LEU A 34 7.03 19.64 2.03
N ASP A 35 6.44 20.79 2.31
CA ASP A 35 6.83 22.12 1.83
C ASP A 35 7.04 23.14 2.98
N GLY A 36 7.06 22.66 4.23
CA GLY A 36 7.14 23.51 5.41
C GLY A 36 5.84 24.28 5.73
N HIS A 37 4.77 24.06 4.96
CA HIS A 37 3.50 24.75 5.10
C HIS A 37 2.32 23.76 5.03
N GLY A 38 1.70 23.47 6.17
CA GLY A 38 0.49 22.65 6.22
C GLY A 38 0.53 21.62 7.34
N ASP A 39 -0.50 20.77 7.36
CA ASP A 39 -0.60 19.70 8.35
C ASP A 39 0.43 18.61 8.04
N PRO A 40 1.13 18.08 9.06
CA PRO A 40 2.07 16.98 8.88
C PRO A 40 1.40 15.76 8.26
N GLU A 41 1.93 15.30 7.12
CA GLU A 41 1.46 14.10 6.44
C GLU A 41 2.40 12.92 6.70
N PRO A 42 1.88 11.69 6.70
CA PRO A 42 2.73 10.51 6.82
C PRO A 42 3.63 10.38 5.58
N ILE A 43 4.93 10.38 5.83
CA ILE A 43 5.99 10.16 4.84
C ILE A 43 6.84 8.96 5.24
N TRP A 44 7.57 8.40 4.29
CA TRP A 44 8.56 7.39 4.60
C TRP A 44 9.83 8.02 5.21
N ARG A 45 10.28 7.42 6.31
CA ARG A 45 11.60 7.66 6.88
C ARG A 45 12.67 7.17 5.91
N GLU A 46 13.31 8.12 5.25
CA GLU A 46 14.20 7.85 4.13
C GLU A 46 15.39 6.96 4.52
N ASP A 47 15.99 7.21 5.69
CA ASP A 47 17.09 6.40 6.24
C ASP A 47 16.70 4.92 6.35
N ARG A 48 15.49 4.65 6.85
CA ARG A 48 14.99 3.29 7.07
C ARG A 48 14.56 2.60 5.80
N ILE A 49 13.90 3.30 4.88
CA ILE A 49 13.54 2.72 3.58
C ILE A 49 14.79 2.41 2.77
N ARG A 50 15.79 3.31 2.74
CA ARG A 50 17.08 3.01 2.08
C ARG A 50 17.75 1.79 2.68
N ALA A 51 17.89 1.75 4.00
CA ALA A 51 18.46 0.58 4.67
C ALA A 51 17.71 -0.72 4.36
N LEU A 52 16.38 -0.68 4.30
CA LEU A 52 15.55 -1.83 3.93
C LEU A 52 15.77 -2.27 2.48
N LEU A 53 15.90 -1.32 1.54
CA LEU A 53 16.10 -1.60 0.12
C LEU A 53 17.54 -2.04 -0.20
N ASP A 54 18.52 -1.62 0.60
CA ASP A 54 19.95 -1.95 0.42
C ASP A 54 20.34 -3.28 1.08
N GLN A 55 19.45 -3.88 1.88
CA GLN A 55 19.68 -5.18 2.51
C GLN A 55 19.89 -6.26 1.44
N ALA A 56 21.00 -6.99 1.56
CA ALA A 56 21.29 -8.12 0.69
C ALA A 56 20.28 -9.26 0.91
N ARG A 57 19.65 -9.73 -0.17
CA ARG A 57 18.60 -10.75 -0.14
C ARG A 57 18.83 -11.79 -1.24
N ARG A 58 18.28 -12.99 -1.03
CA ARG A 58 18.31 -14.08 -2.02
C ARG A 58 17.09 -14.10 -2.94
N GLY A 59 16.05 -13.33 -2.60
CA GLY A 59 14.78 -13.28 -3.32
C GLY A 59 14.17 -11.89 -3.29
N PRO A 60 12.98 -11.71 -3.88
CA PRO A 60 12.32 -10.42 -3.96
C PRO A 60 11.85 -9.92 -2.59
N LEU A 61 11.93 -8.60 -2.42
CA LEU A 61 11.27 -7.89 -1.32
C LEU A 61 9.89 -7.43 -1.80
N PHE A 62 8.85 -7.78 -1.06
CA PHE A 62 7.51 -7.23 -1.20
C PHE A 62 7.33 -6.13 -0.16
N LEU A 63 7.03 -4.92 -0.61
CA LEU A 63 6.86 -3.76 0.26
C LEU A 63 5.45 -3.21 0.12
N SER A 64 4.74 -3.06 1.23
CA SER A 64 3.41 -2.44 1.27
C SER A 64 3.47 -1.09 1.98
N GLY A 65 2.83 -0.09 1.39
CA GLY A 65 2.75 1.26 1.94
C GLY A 65 1.90 2.15 1.05
N CYS A 66 1.45 3.28 1.59
CA CYS A 66 0.78 4.32 0.81
C CYS A 66 1.01 5.68 1.47
N VAL A 67 2.16 6.29 1.20
CA VAL A 67 2.55 7.61 1.73
C VAL A 67 2.79 8.60 0.59
N VAL A 68 2.76 9.89 0.91
CA VAL A 68 2.74 10.96 -0.08
C VAL A 68 4.05 11.11 -0.85
N ASP A 69 5.18 10.75 -0.24
CA ASP A 69 6.51 10.88 -0.82
C ASP A 69 7.07 9.57 -1.43
N GLN A 70 6.28 8.48 -1.41
CA GLN A 70 6.74 7.15 -1.84
C GLN A 70 7.31 7.12 -3.27
N ARG A 71 6.87 8.04 -4.13
CA ARG A 71 7.34 8.16 -5.53
C ARG A 71 8.83 8.45 -5.62
N ARG A 72 9.44 9.03 -4.59
CA ARG A 72 10.89 9.28 -4.53
C ARG A 72 11.70 7.98 -4.65
N PHE A 73 11.12 6.87 -4.23
CA PHE A 73 11.76 5.55 -4.29
C PHE A 73 11.34 4.73 -5.51
N SER A 74 10.44 5.23 -6.37
CA SER A 74 10.01 4.51 -7.58
C SER A 74 11.16 3.99 -8.45
N PRO A 75 12.29 4.71 -8.66
CA PRO A 75 13.44 4.18 -9.41
C PRO A 75 14.13 2.96 -8.77
N ARG A 76 13.83 2.66 -7.49
CA ARG A 76 14.38 1.53 -6.73
C ARG A 76 13.47 0.30 -6.75
N PHE A 77 12.27 0.40 -7.32
CA PHE A 77 11.33 -0.72 -7.42
C PHE A 77 11.31 -1.28 -8.83
N ASN A 78 11.37 -2.60 -8.96
CA ASN A 78 11.16 -3.27 -10.24
C ASN A 78 9.71 -3.17 -10.71
N GLU A 79 8.78 -3.30 -9.75
CA GLU A 79 7.34 -3.29 -9.99
C GLU A 79 6.65 -2.45 -8.91
N VAL A 80 5.68 -1.61 -9.33
CA VAL A 80 4.84 -0.81 -8.44
C VAL A 80 3.39 -1.25 -8.66
N VAL A 81 2.88 -2.06 -7.75
CA VAL A 81 1.55 -2.67 -7.83
C VAL A 81 0.50 -1.76 -7.20
N LEU A 82 -0.46 -1.28 -7.99
CA LEU A 82 -1.68 -0.67 -7.48
C LEU A 82 -2.75 -1.75 -7.26
N LEU A 83 -3.18 -1.92 -6.01
CA LEU A 83 -4.37 -2.69 -5.68
C LEU A 83 -5.60 -1.78 -5.74
N SER A 84 -6.54 -2.08 -6.64
CA SER A 84 -7.75 -1.28 -6.81
C SER A 84 -9.03 -2.08 -6.50
N ALA A 85 -10.08 -1.36 -6.15
CA ALA A 85 -11.44 -1.89 -6.01
C ALA A 85 -12.44 -0.73 -6.10
N PRO A 86 -13.66 -0.96 -6.64
CA PRO A 86 -14.70 0.05 -6.65
C PRO A 86 -15.05 0.54 -5.24
N LEU A 87 -15.49 1.79 -5.12
CA LEU A 87 -15.83 2.44 -3.84
C LEU A 87 -16.76 1.59 -2.96
N GLU A 88 -17.80 1.00 -3.55
CA GLU A 88 -18.75 0.16 -2.81
C GLU A 88 -18.10 -1.11 -2.25
N THR A 89 -17.14 -1.70 -2.98
CA THR A 89 -16.35 -2.84 -2.48
C THR A 89 -15.45 -2.41 -1.32
N VAL A 90 -14.78 -1.26 -1.45
CA VAL A 90 -13.92 -0.72 -0.39
C VAL A 90 -14.73 -0.41 0.86
N ARG A 91 -15.88 0.28 0.73
CA ARG A 91 -16.80 0.59 1.84
C ARG A 91 -17.29 -0.66 2.54
N TYR A 92 -17.72 -1.66 1.78
CA TYR A 92 -18.17 -2.94 2.34
C TYR A 92 -17.06 -3.60 3.19
N ARG A 93 -15.85 -3.72 2.65
CA ARG A 93 -14.71 -4.33 3.34
C ARG A 93 -14.33 -3.59 4.61
N VAL A 94 -14.29 -2.25 4.53
CA VAL A 94 -13.92 -1.41 5.66
C VAL A 94 -14.99 -1.45 6.76
N ARG A 95 -16.27 -1.60 6.42
CA ARG A 95 -17.33 -1.81 7.40
C ARG A 95 -17.27 -3.20 8.05
N ALA A 96 -16.92 -4.23 7.26
CA ALA A 96 -16.89 -5.62 7.72
C ALA A 96 -15.65 -5.98 8.56
N ARG A 97 -14.55 -5.22 8.46
CA ARG A 97 -13.31 -5.54 9.19
C ARG A 97 -13.42 -5.25 10.69
N THR A 98 -12.83 -6.13 11.48
CA THR A 98 -12.78 -6.03 12.95
C THR A 98 -11.48 -5.44 13.48
N THR A 99 -10.42 -5.41 12.66
CA THR A 99 -9.04 -5.14 13.09
C THR A 99 -8.64 -3.66 13.03
N ASN A 100 -9.36 -2.82 12.30
CA ASN A 100 -9.04 -1.40 12.14
C ASN A 100 -10.33 -0.55 12.17
N PRO A 101 -10.44 0.44 13.10
CA PRO A 101 -11.66 1.21 13.31
C PRO A 101 -11.95 2.24 12.22
N PHE A 102 -10.95 2.61 11.40
CA PHE A 102 -11.13 3.62 10.34
C PHE A 102 -12.21 3.18 9.34
N GLY A 103 -13.06 4.11 8.92
CA GLY A 103 -14.17 3.90 7.98
C GLY A 103 -15.51 3.61 8.64
N ARG A 104 -15.55 3.56 9.98
CA ARG A 104 -16.78 3.42 10.75
C ARG A 104 -17.54 4.74 10.88
N THR A 105 -16.86 5.87 10.79
CA THR A 105 -17.46 7.20 10.89
C THR A 105 -17.79 7.79 9.51
N GLU A 106 -18.70 8.77 9.44
CA GLU A 106 -18.97 9.51 8.19
C GLU A 106 -17.73 10.23 7.65
N PRO A 107 -16.92 10.94 8.47
CA PRO A 107 -15.67 11.54 8.01
C PRO A 107 -14.72 10.54 7.35
N ASP A 108 -14.55 9.35 7.93
CA ASP A 108 -13.69 8.33 7.33
C ASP A 108 -14.24 7.83 5.99
N ARG A 109 -15.57 7.65 5.87
CA ARG A 109 -16.22 7.24 4.61
C ARG A 109 -16.07 8.31 3.53
N ALA A 110 -16.18 9.59 3.90
CA ALA A 110 -15.92 10.70 3.01
C ALA A 110 -14.45 10.72 2.56
N ARG A 111 -13.51 10.48 3.48
CA ARG A 111 -12.08 10.38 3.15
C ARG A 111 -11.78 9.24 2.19
N ILE A 112 -12.36 8.05 2.40
CA ILE A 112 -12.22 6.92 1.45
C ILE A 112 -12.70 7.31 0.05
N ALA A 113 -13.85 7.97 -0.04
CA ALA A 113 -14.38 8.42 -1.33
C ALA A 113 -13.49 9.49 -2.00
N ALA A 114 -12.92 10.40 -1.21
CA ALA A 114 -11.98 11.40 -1.69
C ALA A 114 -10.67 10.76 -2.17
N ASP A 115 -10.08 9.84 -1.38
CA ASP A 115 -8.86 9.12 -1.76
C ASP A 115 -9.05 8.37 -3.10
N LEU A 116 -10.20 7.72 -3.31
CA LEU A 116 -10.51 7.04 -4.57
C LEU A 116 -10.61 8.01 -5.75
N ARG A 117 -11.17 9.21 -5.53
CA ARG A 117 -11.36 10.20 -6.59
C ARG A 117 -10.05 10.92 -6.93
N ASP A 118 -9.30 11.29 -5.90
CA ASP A 118 -8.25 12.30 -6.01
C ASP A 118 -6.84 11.68 -5.94
N VAL A 119 -6.67 10.59 -5.19
CA VAL A 119 -5.37 9.93 -4.97
C VAL A 119 -5.18 8.71 -5.88
N GLU A 120 -6.21 7.89 -6.09
CA GLU A 120 -6.09 6.68 -6.92
C GLU A 120 -5.64 6.96 -8.36
N PRO A 121 -6.15 7.99 -9.07
CA PRO A 121 -5.67 8.29 -10.43
C PRO A 121 -4.19 8.65 -10.45
N VAL A 122 -3.71 9.37 -9.43
CA VAL A 122 -2.30 9.69 -9.28
C VAL A 122 -1.52 8.40 -9.08
N LEU A 123 -1.88 7.56 -8.10
CA LEU A 123 -1.24 6.26 -7.85
C LEU A 123 -1.20 5.38 -9.10
N ARG A 124 -2.30 5.32 -9.85
CA ARG A 124 -2.41 4.58 -11.11
C ARG A 124 -1.41 5.07 -12.16
N ALA A 125 -1.23 6.38 -12.29
CA ALA A 125 -0.25 6.93 -13.22
C ALA A 125 1.21 6.60 -12.84
N GLY A 126 1.48 6.23 -11.57
CA GLY A 126 2.80 5.79 -11.12
C GLY A 126 2.96 4.28 -10.97
N ALA A 127 1.91 3.50 -11.23
CA ALA A 127 1.94 2.05 -11.08
C ALA A 127 2.46 1.41 -12.37
N THR A 128 3.25 0.35 -12.23
CA THR A 128 3.61 -0.51 -13.38
C THR A 128 2.45 -1.43 -13.74
N VAL A 129 1.65 -1.82 -12.76
CA VAL A 129 0.52 -2.73 -12.92
C VAL A 129 -0.58 -2.41 -11.91
N GLU A 130 -1.81 -2.43 -12.39
CA GLU A 130 -3.01 -2.39 -11.57
C GLU A 130 -3.63 -3.78 -11.45
N ILE A 131 -3.98 -4.17 -10.23
CA ILE A 131 -4.66 -5.43 -9.94
C ILE A 131 -6.00 -5.13 -9.27
N ASP A 132 -7.08 -5.49 -9.95
CA ASP A 132 -8.43 -5.44 -9.40
C ASP A 132 -8.59 -6.52 -8.32
N THR A 133 -8.80 -6.06 -7.09
CA THR A 133 -8.93 -6.91 -5.91
C THR A 133 -10.33 -7.42 -5.67
N ARG A 134 -11.31 -7.17 -6.55
CA ARG A 134 -12.60 -7.92 -6.54
C ARG A 134 -12.37 -9.42 -6.74
N ARG A 135 -11.24 -9.80 -7.35
CA ARG A 135 -10.77 -11.18 -7.48
C ARG A 135 -10.50 -11.81 -6.10
N PRO A 136 -10.58 -13.15 -5.98
CA PRO A 136 -10.15 -13.85 -4.78
C PRO A 136 -8.72 -13.47 -4.38
N VAL A 137 -8.48 -13.38 -3.06
CA VAL A 137 -7.16 -13.03 -2.50
C VAL A 137 -6.05 -13.94 -3.05
N HIS A 138 -6.35 -15.22 -3.21
CA HIS A 138 -5.43 -16.19 -3.80
C HIS A 138 -4.93 -15.74 -5.18
N ASP A 139 -5.83 -15.32 -6.07
CA ASP A 139 -5.49 -14.93 -7.44
C ASP A 139 -4.72 -13.62 -7.48
N VAL A 140 -5.04 -12.68 -6.58
CA VAL A 140 -4.27 -11.44 -6.41
C VAL A 140 -2.85 -11.76 -5.97
N VAL A 141 -2.66 -12.65 -4.98
CA VAL A 141 -1.34 -13.06 -4.50
C VAL A 141 -0.55 -13.77 -5.59
N VAL A 142 -1.17 -14.71 -6.32
CA VAL A 142 -0.53 -15.39 -7.45
C VAL A 142 -0.07 -14.39 -8.51
N ARG A 143 -0.89 -13.37 -8.81
CA ARG A 143 -0.49 -12.33 -9.76
C ARG A 143 0.70 -11.50 -9.27
N VAL A 144 0.73 -11.17 -7.98
CA VAL A 144 1.86 -10.44 -7.37
C VAL A 144 3.15 -11.27 -7.38
N LEU A 145 3.06 -12.57 -7.10
CA LEU A 145 4.20 -13.49 -7.17
C LEU A 145 4.77 -13.60 -8.57
N ALA A 146 3.91 -13.73 -9.58
CA ALA A 146 4.32 -13.82 -10.98
C ALA A 146 5.11 -12.58 -11.45
N LEU A 147 4.76 -11.38 -10.96
CA LEU A 147 5.50 -10.14 -11.25
C LEU A 147 6.91 -10.14 -10.63
N ALA A 148 7.10 -10.85 -9.52
CA ALA A 148 8.38 -10.98 -8.83
C ALA A 148 9.19 -12.21 -9.29
N GLY A 149 8.74 -12.91 -10.35
CA GLY A 149 9.38 -14.12 -10.86
C GLY A 149 9.38 -15.29 -9.86
N GLN A 150 8.36 -15.35 -8.98
CA GLN A 150 8.13 -16.42 -8.01
C GLN A 150 7.10 -17.43 -8.51
#